data_AF-A0A1C5I6G3-F1
#
_entry.id   AF-A0A1C5I6G3-F1
#
_cell.length_a   1.000
_cell.length_b   1.000
_cell.length_c   1.000
_cell.angle_alpha   90.00
_cell.angle_beta   90.00
_cell.angle_gamma   90.00
#
_symmetry.space_group_name_H-M   'P 1'
#
loop_
_entity.id
_entity.type
_entity.pdbx_description
1 polymer ?
#
loop_
_entity_poly.entity_id
_entity_poly.type
_entity_poly.pdbx_seq_one_letter_code
_entity_poly.pdbx_strand_id
1 'polypeptide(L)'
;MAQAAAAKPFFYSLNGYTPQALEWANATSMPLFTYSADGRVLAQNSAAHTLAPGSARIGGGKLGFFEQARADKYRRELEKLRQDINDLTVLMHKRTQSRRPAVRRSAGEAGGLLLNASRTLDGSDVLPPADRRREDFHRAVRDALKLARRML
;
A
#
# COMPACT_ATOMS: atom_id res chain seq x y z
N MET A 1 -8.28 -5.44 -27.88
CA MET A 1 -6.83 -5.51 -27.61
C MET A 1 -6.33 -4.07 -27.48
N ALA A 2 -5.94 -3.61 -26.30
CA ALA A 2 -5.41 -2.26 -26.12
C ALA A 2 -3.95 -2.24 -26.59
N GLN A 3 -3.70 -1.56 -27.71
CA GLN A 3 -2.38 -1.50 -28.35
C GLN A 3 -1.41 -0.68 -27.49
N ALA A 4 -0.30 -1.28 -27.06
CA ALA A 4 0.77 -0.59 -26.34
C ALA A 4 1.45 0.55 -27.15
N ALA A 5 1.15 0.66 -28.45
CA ALA A 5 1.71 1.66 -29.36
C ALA A 5 1.21 3.10 -29.12
N ALA A 6 0.21 3.31 -28.25
CA ALA A 6 -0.30 4.65 -27.91
C ALA A 6 0.14 5.13 -26.51
N ALA A 7 1.00 4.39 -25.81
CA ALA A 7 1.48 4.76 -24.49
C ALA A 7 2.49 5.92 -24.61
N LYS A 8 2.09 7.13 -24.18
CA LYS A 8 3.03 8.25 -24.03
C LYS A 8 3.98 7.95 -22.86
N PRO A 9 5.31 8.00 -23.04
CA PRO A 9 6.24 7.86 -21.93
C PRO A 9 6.04 9.01 -20.94
N PHE A 10 6.22 8.73 -19.66
CA PHE A 10 6.24 9.73 -18.58
C PHE A 10 7.29 9.33 -17.55
N PHE A 11 7.78 10.29 -16.77
CA PHE A 11 8.80 10.05 -15.76
C PHE A 11 8.28 10.29 -14.35
N TYR A 12 8.81 9.49 -13.40
CA TYR A 12 8.61 9.66 -11.96
C TYR A 12 9.95 9.95 -11.29
N SER A 13 9.94 10.85 -10.31
CA SER A 13 11.10 11.11 -9.43
C SER A 13 10.68 11.18 -7.97
N LEU A 14 11.47 10.57 -7.10
CA LEU A 14 11.31 10.69 -5.64
C LEU A 14 11.89 12.00 -5.09
N ASN A 15 12.94 12.52 -5.73
CA ASN A 15 13.75 13.64 -5.21
C ASN A 15 13.52 14.96 -5.97
N GLY A 16 12.55 14.98 -6.89
CA GLY A 16 12.32 16.12 -7.79
C GLY A 16 13.16 16.07 -9.06
N TYR A 17 13.08 17.14 -9.86
CA TYR A 17 13.80 17.31 -11.12
C TYR A 17 14.69 18.55 -11.05
N THR A 18 15.80 18.53 -11.78
CA THR A 18 16.63 19.72 -11.94
C THR A 18 15.91 20.76 -12.82
N PRO A 19 16.26 22.05 -12.71
CA PRO A 19 15.70 23.09 -13.58
C PRO A 19 15.86 22.78 -15.08
N GLN A 20 17.01 22.23 -15.49
CA GLN A 20 17.30 21.86 -16.87
C GLN A 20 16.39 20.71 -17.36
N ALA A 21 16.09 19.74 -16.48
CA ALA A 21 15.17 18.64 -16.81
C ALA A 21 13.72 19.13 -16.97
N LEU A 22 13.30 20.10 -16.14
CA LEU A 22 11.99 20.74 -16.27
C LEU A 22 11.87 21.55 -17.56
N GLU A 23 12.91 22.32 -17.90
CA GLU A 23 12.95 23.12 -19.13
C GLU A 23 12.89 22.24 -20.38
N TRP A 24 13.70 21.19 -20.45
CA TRP A 24 13.65 20.21 -21.54
C TRP A 24 12.27 19.53 -21.62
N ALA A 25 11.70 19.12 -20.50
CA ALA A 25 10.40 18.44 -20.48
C ALA A 25 9.25 19.36 -20.90
N ASN A 26 9.31 20.66 -20.57
CA ASN A 26 8.37 21.65 -21.07
C ASN A 26 8.50 21.84 -22.59
N ALA A 27 9.73 21.95 -23.10
CA ALA A 27 9.99 22.11 -24.53
C ALA A 27 9.52 20.90 -25.36
N THR A 28 9.62 19.69 -24.80
CA THR A 28 9.27 18.43 -25.47
C THR A 28 7.86 17.93 -25.14
N SER A 29 7.10 18.66 -24.30
CA SER A 29 5.81 18.21 -23.77
C SER A 29 5.85 16.84 -23.10
N MET A 30 6.97 16.52 -22.44
CA MET A 30 7.17 15.26 -21.73
C MET A 30 6.54 15.34 -20.33
N PRO A 31 5.61 14.45 -19.95
CA PRO A 31 4.99 14.49 -18.64
C PRO A 31 5.96 14.10 -17.53
N LEU A 32 6.12 15.00 -16.54
CA LEU A 32 6.93 14.76 -15.34
C LEU A 32 6.06 14.70 -14.09
N PHE A 33 6.27 13.65 -13.29
CA PHE A 33 5.62 13.45 -12.01
C PHE A 33 6.64 13.29 -10.89
N THR A 34 6.31 13.75 -9.69
CA THR A 34 7.07 13.43 -8.47
C THR A 34 6.26 12.55 -7.55
N TYR A 35 6.92 11.58 -6.94
CA TYR A 35 6.35 10.75 -5.89
C TYR A 35 6.86 11.23 -4.53
N SER A 36 5.97 11.40 -3.57
CA SER A 36 6.34 11.67 -2.18
C SER A 36 6.37 10.40 -1.35
N ALA A 37 7.16 10.37 -0.27
CA ALA A 37 7.28 9.20 0.61
C ALA A 37 5.94 8.78 1.27
N ASP A 38 4.95 9.68 1.33
CA ASP A 38 3.59 9.40 1.79
C ASP A 38 2.63 8.92 0.67
N GLY A 39 3.17 8.63 -0.51
CA GLY A 39 2.43 7.99 -1.60
C GLY A 39 1.76 8.92 -2.59
N ARG A 40 2.05 10.23 -2.56
CA ARG A 40 1.40 11.21 -3.44
C ARG A 40 2.16 11.34 -4.74
N VAL A 41 1.42 11.35 -5.84
CA VAL A 41 1.93 11.70 -7.17
C VAL A 41 1.54 13.14 -7.48
N LEU A 42 2.51 14.00 -7.76
CA LEU A 42 2.29 15.40 -8.13
C LEU A 42 2.78 15.63 -9.56
N ALA A 43 1.94 16.27 -10.38
CA ALA A 43 2.34 16.73 -11.70
C ALA A 43 3.28 17.95 -11.58
N GLN A 44 4.37 17.94 -12.34
CA GLN A 44 5.41 18.98 -12.29
C GLN A 44 5.40 19.93 -13.49
N ASN A 45 4.66 19.59 -14.54
CA ASN A 45 4.55 20.42 -15.73
C ASN A 45 3.20 20.29 -16.45
N SER A 46 2.96 21.16 -17.43
CA SER A 46 1.70 21.24 -18.18
C SER A 46 1.27 19.91 -18.80
N ALA A 47 2.22 19.18 -19.40
CA ALA A 47 1.98 17.86 -20.00
C ALA A 47 1.52 16.82 -18.95
N ALA A 48 2.13 16.82 -17.76
CA ALA A 48 1.68 15.99 -16.65
C ALA A 48 0.31 16.40 -16.12
N HIS A 49 0.00 17.70 -16.07
CA HIS A 49 -1.33 18.19 -15.68
C HIS A 49 -2.42 17.80 -16.68
N THR A 50 -2.12 17.73 -17.98
CA THR A 50 -3.08 17.24 -18.99
C THR A 50 -3.35 15.74 -18.93
N LEU A 51 -2.39 14.96 -18.42
CA LEU A 51 -2.56 13.51 -18.20
C LEU A 51 -3.12 13.18 -16.82
N ALA A 52 -2.97 14.09 -15.86
CA ALA A 52 -3.65 13.98 -14.58
C ALA A 52 -5.17 14.00 -14.87
N PRO A 53 -5.92 12.95 -14.50
CA PRO A 53 -7.33 12.83 -14.87
C PRO A 53 -8.10 14.10 -14.47
N GLY A 54 -8.95 14.64 -15.35
CA GLY A 54 -9.79 15.82 -15.05
C GLY A 54 -10.80 15.63 -13.90
N SER A 55 -10.85 14.45 -13.27
CA SER A 55 -11.60 14.16 -12.03
C SER A 55 -10.71 13.81 -10.84
N ALA A 56 -9.39 13.80 -11.04
CA ALA A 56 -8.41 13.64 -9.99
C ALA A 56 -8.18 14.98 -9.30
N ARG A 57 -9.00 15.25 -8.28
CA ARG A 57 -8.51 15.91 -7.06
C ARG A 57 -7.43 15.04 -6.39
N ILE A 58 -6.41 14.63 -7.13
CA ILE A 58 -5.23 13.95 -6.62
C ILE A 58 -4.26 15.07 -6.24
N GLY A 59 -4.28 15.43 -4.96
CA GLY A 59 -3.07 15.88 -4.27
C GLY A 59 -2.73 17.37 -4.26
N GLY A 60 -3.62 18.28 -4.66
CA GLY A 60 -3.43 19.74 -4.50
C GLY A 60 -4.15 20.35 -3.29
N GLY A 61 -5.13 19.66 -2.72
CA GLY A 61 -5.82 20.08 -1.50
C GLY A 61 -5.23 19.37 -0.29
N LYS A 62 -5.04 20.09 0.82
CA LYS A 62 -4.99 19.46 2.15
C LYS A 62 -6.10 18.40 2.20
N LEU A 63 -5.76 17.15 2.54
CA LEU A 63 -6.78 16.14 2.83
C LEU A 63 -7.80 16.80 3.75
N GLY A 64 -9.09 16.66 3.42
CA GLY A 64 -10.12 17.18 4.32
C GLY A 64 -9.89 16.57 5.71
N PHE A 65 -10.23 17.29 6.79
CA PHE A 65 -10.02 16.84 8.17
C PHE A 65 -10.46 15.37 8.39
N PHE A 66 -11.59 14.98 7.79
CA PHE A 66 -12.11 13.60 7.85
C PHE A 66 -11.29 12.57 7.06
N GLU A 67 -10.73 12.95 5.91
CA GLU A 67 -9.88 12.07 5.10
C GLU A 67 -8.52 11.87 5.76
N GLN A 68 -7.97 12.92 6.37
CA GLN A 68 -6.74 12.83 7.14
C GLN A 68 -6.92 11.97 8.39
N ALA A 69 -8.01 12.19 9.15
CA ALA A 69 -8.33 11.35 10.30
C ALA A 69 -8.51 9.87 9.91
N ARG A 70 -9.10 9.60 8.73
CA ARG A 70 -9.24 8.23 8.21
C ARG A 70 -7.89 7.64 7.81
N ALA A 71 -7.06 8.39 7.10
CA ALA A 71 -5.72 7.95 6.73
C ALA A 71 -4.86 7.65 7.96
N ASP A 72 -4.93 8.49 9.00
CA ASP A 72 -4.22 8.26 10.26
C ASP A 72 -4.78 7.06 11.02
N LYS A 73 -6.10 6.82 11.00
CA LYS A 73 -6.72 5.60 11.54
C LYS A 73 -6.16 4.37 10.84
N TYR A 74 -6.17 4.36 9.50
CA TYR A 74 -5.67 3.21 8.73
C TYR A 74 -4.17 3.02 8.92
N ARG A 75 -3.36 4.09 9.03
CA ARG A 75 -1.93 3.98 9.33
C ARG A 75 -1.68 3.31 10.69
N ARG A 76 -2.38 3.75 11.74
CA ARG A 76 -2.25 3.14 13.08
C ARG A 76 -2.71 1.69 13.10
N GLU A 77 -3.80 1.39 12.39
CA GLU A 77 -4.32 0.03 12.28
C GLU A 77 -3.36 -0.89 11.53
N LEU A 78 -2.78 -0.42 10.42
CA LEU A 78 -1.77 -1.14 9.64
C LEU A 78 -0.58 -1.55 10.51
N GLU A 79 -0.01 -0.61 11.26
CA GLU A 79 1.13 -0.88 12.13
C GLU A 79 0.79 -1.93 13.20
N LYS A 80 -0.39 -1.80 13.81
CA LYS A 80 -0.88 -2.78 14.78
C LYS A 80 -1.03 -4.17 14.16
N LEU A 81 -1.60 -4.27 12.96
CA LEU A 81 -1.79 -5.55 12.28
C LEU A 81 -0.46 -6.20 11.91
N ARG A 82 0.55 -5.42 11.49
CA ARG A 82 1.90 -5.91 11.25
C ARG A 82 2.53 -6.47 12.52
N GLN A 83 2.37 -5.76 13.64
CA GLN A 83 2.85 -6.23 14.93
C GLN A 83 2.15 -7.53 15.36
N ASP A 84 0.83 -7.61 15.26
CA ASP A 84 0.06 -8.82 15.58
C ASP A 84 0.49 -10.02 14.68
N ILE A 85 0.73 -9.79 13.39
CA ILE A 85 1.25 -10.83 12.47
C ILE A 85 2.62 -11.32 12.93
N ASN A 86 3.54 -10.40 13.27
CA ASN A 86 4.87 -10.75 13.73
C ASN A 86 4.83 -11.57 15.03
N ASP A 87 4.07 -11.10 16.02
CA ASP A 87 3.93 -11.77 17.33
C ASP A 87 3.38 -13.19 17.18
N LEU A 88 2.34 -13.37 16.36
CA LEU A 88 1.78 -14.67 16.08
C LEU A 88 2.73 -15.55 15.25
N THR A 89 3.54 -14.97 14.37
CA THR A 89 4.54 -15.71 13.59
C THR A 89 5.65 -16.25 14.50
N VAL A 90 6.10 -15.44 15.47
CA VAL A 90 7.05 -15.88 16.51
C VAL A 90 6.45 -17.00 17.35
N LEU A 91 5.18 -16.87 17.78
CA LEU A 91 4.49 -17.91 18.54
C LEU A 91 4.31 -19.21 17.73
N MET A 92 3.95 -19.08 16.45
CA MET A 92 3.86 -20.18 15.50
C MET A 92 5.19 -20.92 15.40
N HIS A 93 6.29 -20.19 15.24
CA HIS A 93 7.63 -20.79 15.13
C HIS A 93 8.03 -21.55 16.40
N LYS A 94 7.66 -21.05 17.58
CA LYS A 94 7.86 -21.79 18.84
C LYS A 94 7.00 -23.07 18.88
N ARG A 95 5.74 -23.00 18.44
CA ARG A 95 4.82 -24.15 18.46
C ARG A 95 5.14 -25.24 17.44
N THR A 96 5.69 -24.88 16.27
CA THR A 96 6.16 -25.87 15.29
C THR A 96 7.34 -26.71 15.82
N GLN A 97 8.07 -26.22 16.82
CA GLN A 97 9.13 -26.97 17.51
C GLN A 97 8.61 -27.87 18.66
N SER A 98 7.30 -27.86 18.94
CA SER A 98 6.72 -28.68 20.00
C SER A 98 6.89 -30.18 19.74
N ARG A 99 7.09 -30.97 20.80
CA ARG A 99 7.15 -32.44 20.69
C ARG A 99 5.79 -33.06 20.32
N ARG A 100 4.68 -32.35 20.56
CA ARG A 100 3.32 -32.83 20.29
C ARG A 100 2.94 -32.68 18.80
N PRO A 101 2.66 -33.77 18.07
CA PRO A 101 2.34 -33.70 16.63
C PRO A 101 1.10 -32.84 16.31
N ALA A 102 0.06 -32.88 17.15
CA ALA A 102 -1.14 -32.08 16.97
C ALA A 102 -0.85 -30.57 17.02
N VAL A 103 0.01 -30.14 17.96
CA VAL A 103 0.41 -28.73 18.12
C VAL A 103 1.23 -28.26 16.91
N ARG A 104 2.16 -29.10 16.43
CA ARG A 104 2.95 -28.76 15.22
C ARG A 104 2.07 -28.61 13.98
N ARG A 105 1.12 -29.53 13.78
CA ARG A 105 0.20 -29.48 12.64
C ARG A 105 -0.65 -28.22 12.68
N SER A 106 -1.27 -27.92 13.81
CA SER A 106 -2.08 -26.70 13.98
C SER A 106 -1.26 -25.42 13.78
N ALA A 107 0.00 -25.40 14.24
CA ALA A 107 0.90 -24.28 13.99
C ALA A 107 1.28 -24.14 12.50
N GLY A 108 1.48 -25.26 11.78
CA GLY A 108 1.72 -25.23 10.34
C GLY A 108 0.53 -24.67 9.55
N GLU A 109 -0.69 -25.07 9.90
CA GLU A 109 -1.91 -24.51 9.30
C GLU A 109 -2.08 -23.02 9.61
N ALA A 110 -1.79 -22.61 10.85
CA ALA A 110 -1.78 -21.20 11.24
C ALA A 110 -0.75 -20.37 10.43
N GLY A 111 0.39 -20.96 10.07
CA GLY A 111 1.38 -20.34 9.20
C GLY A 111 0.83 -19.95 7.83
N GLY A 112 -0.02 -20.78 7.24
CA GLY A 112 -0.71 -20.46 5.98
C GLY A 112 -1.65 -19.25 6.12
N LEU A 113 -2.38 -19.16 7.23
CA LEU A 113 -3.25 -18.01 7.53
C LEU A 113 -2.43 -16.72 7.72
N LEU A 114 -1.32 -16.78 8.45
CA LEU A 114 -0.44 -15.63 8.69
C LEU A 114 0.22 -15.14 7.40
N LEU A 115 0.67 -16.05 6.53
CA LEU A 115 1.24 -15.69 5.23
C LEU A 115 0.21 -14.99 4.32
N ASN A 116 -1.01 -15.53 4.26
CA ASN A 116 -2.09 -14.91 3.50
C ASN A 116 -2.47 -13.55 4.09
N ALA A 117 -2.55 -13.43 5.43
CA ALA A 117 -2.81 -12.17 6.12
C ALA A 117 -1.75 -11.11 5.78
N SER A 118 -0.46 -11.48 5.77
CA SER A 118 0.63 -10.58 5.37
C SER A 118 0.44 -10.08 3.94
N ARG A 119 0.22 -10.98 2.97
CA ARG A 119 0.03 -10.61 1.56
C ARG A 119 -1.20 -9.73 1.34
N THR A 120 -2.30 -10.02 2.04
CA THR A 120 -3.51 -9.18 1.99
C THR A 120 -3.21 -7.80 2.57
N LEU A 121 -2.44 -7.71 3.64
CA LEU A 121 -2.07 -6.42 4.24
C LEU A 121 -1.17 -5.60 3.29
N ASP A 122 -0.20 -6.23 2.63
CA ASP A 122 0.66 -5.58 1.63
C ASP A 122 -0.15 -5.06 0.44
N GLY A 123 -1.21 -5.79 0.03
CA GLY A 123 -2.14 -5.33 -1.00
C GLY A 123 -2.89 -4.05 -0.64
N SER A 124 -3.08 -3.77 0.65
CA SER A 124 -3.72 -2.54 1.11
C SER A 124 -2.82 -1.30 0.96
N ASP A 125 -1.50 -1.48 0.96
CA ASP A 125 -0.53 -0.38 0.88
C ASP A 125 -0.47 0.30 -0.48
N VAL A 126 -0.89 -0.42 -1.54
CA VAL A 126 -0.97 0.11 -2.91
C VAL A 126 -2.12 1.13 -3.06
N LEU A 127 -3.10 1.12 -2.15
CA LEU A 127 -4.26 2.01 -2.23
C LEU A 127 -3.94 3.43 -1.70
N PRO A 128 -4.67 4.47 -2.12
CA PRO A 128 -4.56 5.79 -1.49
C PRO A 128 -4.78 5.74 0.03
N PRO A 129 -4.10 6.59 0.83
CA PRO A 129 -4.13 6.49 2.31
C PRO A 129 -5.52 6.59 2.95
N ALA A 130 -6.45 7.34 2.36
CA ALA A 130 -7.81 7.52 2.87
C ALA A 130 -8.87 6.65 2.15
N ASP A 131 -8.44 5.75 1.27
CA ASP A 131 -9.35 4.90 0.50
C ASP A 131 -10.11 3.95 1.42
N ARG A 132 -11.45 3.93 1.30
CA ARG A 132 -12.32 3.07 2.11
C ARG A 132 -12.05 1.59 1.89
N ARG A 133 -11.56 1.21 0.70
CA ARG A 133 -11.25 -0.18 0.38
C ARG A 133 -10.22 -0.77 1.35
N ARG A 134 -9.31 0.05 1.92
CA ARG A 134 -8.34 -0.39 2.95
C ARG A 134 -9.02 -1.07 4.15
N GLU A 135 -10.24 -0.65 4.49
CA GLU A 135 -10.99 -1.24 5.61
C GLU A 135 -11.37 -2.70 5.36
N ASP A 136 -11.68 -3.07 4.11
CA ASP A 136 -11.98 -4.45 3.74
C ASP A 136 -10.74 -5.34 3.87
N PHE A 137 -9.58 -4.84 3.44
CA PHE A 137 -8.29 -5.54 3.64
C PHE A 137 -7.97 -5.70 5.12
N HIS A 138 -8.06 -4.62 5.91
CA HIS A 138 -7.79 -4.66 7.35
C HIS A 138 -8.77 -5.61 8.08
N ARG A 139 -10.04 -5.65 7.66
CA ARG A 139 -11.03 -6.59 8.19
C ARG A 139 -10.67 -8.04 7.87
N ALA A 140 -10.34 -8.35 6.62
CA ALA A 140 -9.92 -9.69 6.21
C ALA A 140 -8.69 -10.17 7.01
N VAL A 141 -7.70 -9.28 7.18
CA VAL A 141 -6.51 -9.55 7.99
C VAL A 141 -6.88 -9.82 9.44
N ARG A 142 -7.72 -8.98 10.06
CA ARG A 142 -8.18 -9.20 11.46
C ARG A 142 -8.85 -10.56 11.65
N ASP A 143 -9.68 -10.97 10.70
CA ASP A 143 -10.40 -12.24 10.81
C ASP A 143 -9.45 -13.43 10.62
N ALA A 144 -8.47 -13.33 9.71
CA ALA A 144 -7.40 -14.32 9.59
C ALA A 144 -6.54 -14.41 10.87
N LEU A 145 -6.19 -13.27 11.46
CA LEU A 145 -5.41 -13.21 12.72
C LEU A 145 -6.17 -13.82 13.90
N LYS A 146 -7.49 -13.62 13.99
CA LYS A 146 -8.32 -14.27 15.01
C LYS A 146 -8.32 -15.79 14.88
N LEU A 147 -8.38 -16.30 13.65
CA LEU A 147 -8.31 -17.74 13.40
C LEU A 147 -6.92 -18.30 13.76
N ALA A 148 -5.85 -17.65 13.29
CA ALA A 148 -4.48 -18.04 13.63
C ALA A 148 -4.25 -18.06 15.15
N ARG A 149 -4.75 -17.06 15.88
CA ARG A 149 -4.63 -16.98 17.34
C ARG A 149 -5.33 -18.13 18.07
N ARG A 150 -6.42 -18.69 17.53
CA ARG A 150 -7.11 -19.85 18.12
C ARG A 150 -6.35 -21.16 17.94
N MET A 151 -5.50 -21.22 16.91
CA MET A 151 -4.69 -22.39 16.57
C MET A 151 -3.33 -22.37 17.29
N LEU A 152 -2.82 -21.16 17.57
CA LEU A 152 -1.58 -20.88 18.29
C LEU A 152 -1.80 -20.68 19.79
#